data_AF-A0A382SBE5-F1
#
_entry.id   AF-A0A382SBE5-F1
#
_cell.length_a   1.000
_cell.length_b   1.000
_cell.length_c   1.000
_cell.angle_alpha   90.00
_cell.angle_beta   90.00
_cell.angle_gamma   90.00
#
_symmetry.space_group_name_H-M   'P 1'
#
loop_
_entity.id
_entity.type
_entity.pdbx_description
1 polymer ?
#
loop_
_entity_poly.entity_id
_entity_poly.type
_entity_poly.pdbx_seq_one_letter_code
_entity_poly.pdbx_strand_id
1 'polypeptide(L)'
;MVAVIAYLLIYKTSLGFRLRAVGHNPDASRYAGMHVKRSVVQALALSGACAGVAGAVMVFGSISHRLIGEGGATAFTQGAGFNGIVVALFGGLHPLYTVPASFLFGGMLIGGIELQRELQVPAALIVALNGVVVVFVVSSLRLKTKLQRWSEDAVLRRGRK
;
A
#
# COMPACT_ATOMS: atom_id res chain seq x y z
N MET A 1 -1.03 -14.57 -5.43
CA MET A 1 0.19 -15.33 -5.06
C MET A 1 1.09 -14.51 -4.12
N VAL A 2 1.67 -13.38 -4.55
CA VAL A 2 2.60 -12.57 -3.73
C VAL A 2 1.97 -12.06 -2.41
N ALA A 3 0.69 -11.66 -2.42
CA ALA A 3 0.01 -11.21 -1.20
C ALA A 3 -0.19 -12.31 -0.14
N VAL A 4 -0.38 -13.57 -0.58
CA VAL A 4 -0.49 -14.73 0.33
C VAL A 4 0.87 -15.06 0.93
N ILE A 5 1.93 -14.97 0.13
CA ILE A 5 3.32 -15.14 0.59
C ILE A 5 3.67 -14.04 1.59
N ALA A 6 3.35 -12.77 1.29
CA ALA A 6 3.59 -11.64 2.19
C ALA A 6 2.80 -11.80 3.51
N TYR A 7 1.55 -12.26 3.45
CA TYR A 7 0.76 -12.55 4.65
C TYR A 7 1.41 -13.65 5.49
N LEU A 8 1.83 -14.76 4.90
CA LEU A 8 2.50 -15.84 5.62
C LEU A 8 3.84 -15.39 6.21
N LEU A 9 4.64 -14.62 5.48
CA LEU A 9 5.95 -14.14 5.95
C LEU A 9 5.83 -13.13 7.10
N ILE A 10 4.80 -12.27 7.07
CA ILE A 10 4.58 -11.25 8.10
C ILE A 10 3.88 -11.82 9.34
N TYR A 11 2.91 -12.74 9.17
CA TYR A 11 2.08 -13.24 10.26
C TYR A 11 2.53 -14.58 10.85
N LYS A 12 3.20 -15.45 10.07
CA LYS A 12 3.63 -16.78 10.53
C LYS A 12 5.12 -16.87 10.90
N THR A 13 5.94 -15.86 10.57
CA THR A 13 7.39 -15.91 10.84
C THR A 13 7.80 -14.98 12.00
N SER A 14 8.77 -15.43 12.81
CA SER A 14 9.40 -14.65 13.90
C SER A 14 10.03 -13.34 13.41
N LEU A 15 10.49 -13.31 12.16
CA LEU A 15 10.95 -12.10 11.47
C LEU A 15 9.84 -11.06 11.31
N GLY A 16 8.63 -11.48 10.94
CA GLY A 16 7.46 -10.60 10.79
C GLY A 16 6.99 -9.99 12.11
N PHE A 17 7.15 -10.72 13.23
CA PHE A 17 6.91 -10.17 14.57
C PHE A 17 7.94 -9.08 14.92
N ARG A 18 9.23 -9.35 14.70
CA ARG A 18 10.31 -8.37 14.94
C ARG A 18 10.18 -7.13 14.07
N LEU A 19 9.75 -7.30 12.81
CA LEU A 19 9.48 -6.19 11.88
C LEU A 19 8.33 -5.30 12.36
N ARG A 20 7.21 -5.89 12.80
CA ARG A 20 6.07 -5.12 13.35
C ARG A 20 6.42 -4.43 14.65
N ALA A 21 7.14 -5.09 15.55
CA ALA A 21 7.57 -4.51 16.82
C ALA A 21 8.49 -3.29 16.60
N VAL A 22 9.48 -3.40 15.71
CA VAL A 22 10.36 -2.29 15.32
C VAL A 22 9.59 -1.16 14.65
N GLY A 23 8.58 -1.48 13.83
CA GLY A 23 7.72 -0.49 13.18
C GLY A 23 6.82 0.30 14.13
N HIS A 24 6.43 -0.28 15.26
CA HIS A 24 5.63 0.42 16.28
C HIS A 24 6.49 1.33 17.17
N ASN A 25 7.63 0.85 17.66
CA ASN A 25 8.57 1.69 18.39
C ASN A 25 10.01 1.12 18.32
N PRO A 26 10.93 1.80 17.61
CA PRO A 26 12.32 1.33 17.47
C PRO A 26 13.09 1.39 18.79
N ASP A 27 12.80 2.35 19.67
CA ASP A 27 13.50 2.50 20.95
C ASP A 27 13.09 1.41 21.93
N ALA A 28 11.79 1.15 22.09
CA ALA A 28 11.30 0.03 22.89
C ALA A 28 11.81 -1.33 22.38
N SER A 29 11.93 -1.48 21.06
CA SER A 29 12.48 -2.69 20.46
C SER A 29 13.97 -2.88 20.76
N ARG A 30 14.73 -1.79 20.85
CA ARG A 30 16.15 -1.81 21.23
C ARG A 30 16.32 -2.17 22.71
N TYR A 31 15.45 -1.67 23.58
CA TYR A 31 15.39 -2.07 24.99
C TYR A 31 15.03 -3.55 25.18
N ALA A 32 14.17 -4.11 24.32
CA ALA A 32 13.83 -5.53 24.31
C ALA A 32 14.92 -6.46 23.74
N GLY A 33 16.14 -5.96 23.49
CA GLY A 33 17.27 -6.75 22.98
C GLY A 33 17.20 -7.07 21.49
N MET A 34 16.29 -6.46 20.72
CA MET A 34 16.20 -6.71 19.28
C MET A 34 17.19 -5.85 18.49
N HIS A 35 17.95 -6.48 17.59
CA HIS A 35 18.82 -5.77 16.65
C HIS A 35 18.01 -5.02 15.57
N VAL A 36 17.62 -3.77 15.87
CA VAL A 36 16.84 -2.88 15.00
C VAL A 36 17.46 -2.76 13.60
N LYS A 37 18.78 -2.51 13.51
CA LYS A 37 19.49 -2.38 12.22
C LYS A 37 19.33 -3.61 11.32
N ARG A 38 19.40 -4.82 11.88
CA ARG A 38 19.22 -6.07 11.10
C ARG A 38 17.78 -6.23 10.64
N SER A 39 16.80 -5.90 11.48
CA SER A 39 15.39 -5.92 11.10
C SER A 39 15.09 -4.95 9.95
N VAL A 40 15.70 -3.75 9.96
CA VAL A 40 15.53 -2.76 8.87
C VAL A 40 16.12 -3.26 7.55
N VAL A 41 17.33 -3.83 7.57
CA VAL A 41 17.96 -4.40 6.36
C VAL A 41 17.13 -5.57 5.81
N GLN A 42 16.61 -6.44 6.69
CA GLN A 42 15.72 -7.53 6.29
C GLN A 42 14.40 -7.00 5.69
N ALA A 43 13.84 -5.92 6.25
CA ALA A 43 12.65 -5.25 5.70
C ALA A 43 12.90 -4.75 4.28
N LEU A 44 14.03 -4.06 4.07
CA LEU A 44 14.43 -3.52 2.78
C LEU A 44 14.67 -4.63 1.76
N ALA A 45 15.36 -5.71 2.14
CA ALA A 45 15.61 -6.85 1.27
C ALA A 45 14.30 -7.52 0.83
N LEU A 46 13.35 -7.73 1.76
CA LEU A 46 12.03 -8.30 1.48
C LEU A 46 11.20 -7.38 0.58
N SER A 47 11.17 -6.08 0.86
CA SER A 47 10.45 -5.10 0.05
C SER A 47 11.03 -5.01 -1.37
N GLY A 48 12.36 -5.00 -1.48
CA GLY A 48 13.07 -4.99 -2.76
C GLY A 48 12.80 -6.24 -3.60
N ALA A 49 12.80 -7.42 -2.96
CA ALA A 49 12.44 -8.67 -3.65
C ALA A 49 11.00 -8.63 -4.19
N CYS A 50 10.04 -8.15 -3.39
CA CYS A 50 8.65 -7.98 -3.82
C CYS A 50 8.51 -6.94 -4.96
N ALA A 51 9.21 -5.81 -4.88
CA ALA A 51 9.22 -4.78 -5.92
C ALA A 51 9.85 -5.30 -7.22
N GLY A 52 10.92 -6.10 -7.12
CA GLY A 52 11.56 -6.75 -8.26
C GLY A 52 10.63 -7.73 -8.97
N VAL A 53 9.89 -8.57 -8.22
CA VAL A 53 8.89 -9.47 -8.80
C VAL A 53 7.74 -8.67 -9.45
N ALA A 54 7.28 -7.61 -8.82
CA ALA A 54 6.24 -6.75 -9.40
C ALA A 54 6.71 -6.08 -10.70
N GLY A 55 7.95 -5.58 -10.75
CA GLY A 55 8.56 -5.05 -11.95
C GLY A 55 8.73 -6.10 -13.05
N ALA A 56 9.18 -7.31 -12.71
CA ALA A 56 9.28 -8.41 -13.65
C ALA A 56 7.91 -8.77 -14.25
N VAL A 57 6.86 -8.84 -13.42
CA VAL A 57 5.49 -9.08 -13.89
C VAL A 57 5.01 -7.96 -14.81
N MET A 58 5.35 -6.71 -14.53
CA MET A 58 5.00 -5.58 -15.40
C MET A 58 5.69 -5.66 -16.77
N VAL A 59 6.96 -6.09 -16.80
CA VAL A 59 7.74 -6.26 -18.03
C VAL A 59 7.26 -7.46 -18.84
N PHE A 60 7.01 -8.61 -18.20
CA PHE A 60 6.57 -9.83 -18.90
C PHE A 60 5.06 -9.84 -19.22
N GLY A 61 4.24 -9.14 -18.44
CA GLY A 61 2.78 -9.12 -18.58
C GLY A 61 2.23 -7.97 -19.43
N SER A 62 3.05 -7.00 -19.82
CA SER A 62 2.61 -5.94 -20.74
C SER A 62 2.55 -6.49 -22.17
N ILE A 63 1.34 -6.83 -22.61
CA ILE A 63 1.01 -7.29 -23.99
C ILE A 63 1.51 -6.29 -25.04
N SER A 64 1.69 -5.03 -24.66
CA SER A 64 2.42 -4.05 -25.46
C SER A 64 3.85 -3.97 -24.94
N HIS A 65 4.82 -4.51 -25.70
CA HIS A 65 6.27 -4.26 -25.60
C HIS A 65 6.64 -2.76 -25.75
N ARG A 66 5.79 -1.83 -25.32
CA ARG A 66 6.03 -0.38 -25.27
C ARG A 66 6.92 -0.06 -24.08
N LEU A 67 8.18 -0.49 -24.21
CA LEU A 67 9.29 0.05 -23.43
C LEU A 67 9.55 1.54 -23.78
N ILE A 68 8.90 2.09 -24.82
CA ILE A 68 9.28 3.32 -25.53
C ILE A 68 8.05 4.21 -25.85
N GLY A 69 7.10 4.35 -24.91
CA GLY A 69 5.98 5.29 -25.07
C GLY A 69 6.26 6.64 -24.41
N GLU A 70 6.84 7.59 -25.15
CA GLU A 70 6.81 9.05 -24.96
C GLU A 70 7.19 9.71 -23.60
N GLY A 71 7.92 9.06 -22.69
CA GLY A 71 8.28 9.75 -21.43
C GLY A 71 9.45 9.22 -20.59
N GLY A 72 10.40 8.48 -21.16
CA GLY A 72 11.58 7.97 -20.44
C GLY A 72 11.26 6.95 -19.33
N ALA A 73 12.24 6.62 -18.48
CA ALA A 73 12.17 5.61 -17.40
C ALA A 73 11.00 5.82 -16.41
N THR A 74 10.41 7.01 -16.36
CA THR A 74 9.26 7.38 -15.53
C THR A 74 7.90 6.97 -16.10
N ALA A 75 7.79 6.77 -17.42
CA ALA A 75 6.55 6.31 -18.06
C ALA A 75 6.24 4.84 -17.79
N PHE A 76 7.27 4.06 -17.43
CA PHE A 76 7.15 2.63 -17.19
C PHE A 76 6.22 2.28 -16.03
N THR A 77 6.28 3.07 -14.96
CA THR A 77 5.52 2.78 -13.75
C THR A 77 4.13 3.40 -13.78
N GLN A 78 3.85 4.40 -14.64
CA GLN A 78 2.57 5.14 -14.68
C GLN A 78 1.99 5.49 -13.28
N GLY A 79 2.87 5.79 -12.31
CA GLY A 79 2.44 6.05 -10.93
C GLY A 79 1.91 4.83 -10.16
N ALA A 80 2.14 3.59 -10.62
CA ALA A 80 1.72 2.36 -9.95
C ALA A 80 2.23 2.25 -8.50
N GLY A 81 3.41 2.81 -8.20
CA GLY A 81 3.89 2.93 -6.81
C GLY A 81 3.02 3.86 -5.96
N PHE A 82 2.67 5.04 -6.48
CA PHE A 82 1.81 6.01 -5.80
C PHE A 82 0.39 5.45 -5.59
N ASN A 83 -0.19 4.90 -6.65
CA ASN A 83 -1.48 4.21 -6.61
C ASN A 83 -1.43 3.00 -5.65
N GLY A 84 -0.32 2.28 -5.61
CA GLY A 84 -0.10 1.17 -4.68
C GLY A 84 -0.15 1.58 -3.21
N ILE A 85 0.36 2.78 -2.86
CA ILE A 85 0.26 3.33 -1.50
C ILE A 85 -1.22 3.55 -1.13
N VAL A 86 -1.99 4.14 -2.04
CA VAL A 86 -3.43 4.41 -1.84
C VAL A 86 -4.20 3.11 -1.62
N VAL A 87 -3.94 2.10 -2.45
CA VAL A 87 -4.55 0.77 -2.36
C VAL A 87 -4.17 0.05 -1.06
N ALA A 88 -2.90 0.15 -0.64
CA ALA A 88 -2.45 -0.42 0.62
C ALA A 88 -3.14 0.23 1.84
N LEU A 89 -3.32 1.55 1.79
CA LEU A 89 -4.08 2.29 2.79
C LEU A 89 -5.57 1.90 2.78
N PHE A 90 -6.17 1.75 1.60
CA PHE A 90 -7.57 1.34 1.44
C PHE A 90 -7.81 -0.06 2.02
N GLY A 91 -6.87 -0.98 1.83
CA GLY A 91 -6.86 -2.31 2.45
C GLY A 91 -6.51 -2.32 3.95
N GLY A 92 -6.36 -1.16 4.60
CA GLY A 92 -6.07 -1.08 6.03
C GLY A 92 -4.71 -1.64 6.43
N LEU A 93 -3.71 -1.56 5.54
CA LEU A 93 -2.34 -2.10 5.72
C LEU A 93 -2.30 -3.62 5.99
N HIS A 94 -3.41 -4.33 5.76
CA HIS A 94 -3.49 -5.76 5.96
C HIS A 94 -3.37 -6.47 4.61
N PRO A 95 -2.35 -7.35 4.42
CA PRO A 95 -2.04 -7.90 3.10
C PRO A 95 -3.19 -8.68 2.46
N LEU A 96 -4.10 -9.26 3.27
CA LEU A 96 -5.27 -9.98 2.77
C LEU A 96 -6.35 -9.05 2.18
N TYR A 97 -6.59 -7.89 2.81
CA TYR A 97 -7.61 -6.93 2.34
C TYR A 97 -7.09 -6.06 1.21
N THR A 98 -5.77 -5.91 1.07
CA THR A 98 -5.14 -5.21 -0.06
C THR A 98 -5.38 -5.91 -1.40
N VAL A 99 -5.57 -7.23 -1.43
CA VAL A 99 -5.83 -7.99 -2.68
C VAL A 99 -7.14 -7.57 -3.36
N PRO A 100 -8.32 -7.70 -2.73
CA PRO A 100 -9.57 -7.28 -3.35
C PRO A 100 -9.61 -5.75 -3.59
N ALA A 101 -9.01 -4.96 -2.71
CA ALA A 101 -8.83 -3.52 -2.89
C ALA A 101 -8.07 -3.18 -4.17
N SER A 102 -6.95 -3.87 -4.42
CA SER A 102 -6.12 -3.65 -5.61
C SER A 102 -6.83 -4.04 -6.90
N PHE A 103 -7.66 -5.09 -6.86
CA PHE A 103 -8.43 -5.54 -8.01
C PHE A 103 -9.53 -4.54 -8.40
N LEU A 104 -10.31 -4.07 -7.43
CA LEU A 104 -11.34 -3.05 -7.62
C LEU A 104 -10.74 -1.71 -8.09
N PHE A 105 -9.68 -1.26 -7.41
CA PHE A 105 -9.03 0.01 -7.74
C PHE A 105 -8.32 -0.05 -9.11
N GLY A 106 -7.68 -1.17 -9.44
CA GLY A 106 -7.09 -1.40 -10.76
C GLY A 106 -8.13 -1.42 -11.87
N GLY A 107 -9.28 -2.08 -11.65
CA GLY A 107 -10.40 -2.08 -12.59
C GLY A 107 -10.97 -0.69 -12.83
N MET A 108 -11.11 0.12 -11.78
CA MET A 108 -11.52 1.52 -11.88
C MET A 108 -10.53 2.37 -12.70
N LEU A 109 -9.22 2.15 -12.51
CA LEU A 109 -8.18 2.87 -13.22
C LEU A 109 -8.20 2.56 -14.72
N ILE A 110 -8.30 1.27 -15.06
CA ILE A 110 -8.37 0.81 -16.46
C ILE A 110 -9.69 1.28 -17.10
N GLY A 111 -10.81 1.17 -16.38
CA GLY A 111 -12.11 1.66 -16.85
C GLY A 111 -12.12 3.17 -17.11
N GLY A 112 -11.42 3.96 -16.28
CA GLY A 112 -11.24 5.39 -16.53
C GLY A 112 -10.42 5.69 -17.78
N ILE A 113 -9.38 4.90 -18.06
CA ILE A 113 -8.54 5.02 -19.27
C ILE A 113 -9.34 4.67 -20.53
N GLU A 114 -10.14 3.60 -20.49
CA GLU A 114 -11.00 3.22 -21.63
C GLU A 114 -12.08 4.29 -21.90
N LEU A 115 -12.70 4.85 -20.87
CA LEU A 115 -13.63 5.98 -21.02
C LEU A 115 -12.97 7.22 -21.64
N GLN A 116 -11.69 7.48 -21.32
CA GLN A 116 -10.94 8.55 -21.98
C GLN A 116 -10.73 8.27 -23.48
N ARG A 117 -10.48 7.01 -23.86
CA ARG A 117 -10.27 6.63 -25.26
C ARG A 117 -11.54 6.73 -26.08
N GLU A 118 -12.67 6.27 -25.54
CA GLU A 118 -13.94 6.23 -26.28
C GLU A 118 -14.67 7.58 -26.29
N LEU A 119 -14.64 8.34 -25.19
CA LEU A 119 -15.41 9.58 -25.03
C LEU A 119 -14.55 10.86 -25.14
N GLN A 120 -13.27 10.75 -25.54
CA GLN A 120 -12.29 11.86 -25.60
C GLN A 120 -12.24 12.71 -24.31
N VAL A 121 -12.45 12.08 -23.16
CA VAL A 121 -12.43 12.79 -21.88
C VAL A 121 -11.00 13.23 -21.53
N PRO A 122 -10.78 14.50 -21.15
CA PRO A 122 -9.46 14.99 -20.77
C PRO A 122 -8.83 14.19 -19.63
N ALA A 123 -7.53 13.88 -19.73
CA ALA A 123 -6.77 13.14 -18.71
C ALA A 123 -6.82 13.79 -17.33
N ALA A 124 -7.02 15.11 -17.30
CA ALA A 124 -7.23 15.87 -16.08
C ALA A 124 -8.40 15.33 -15.23
N LEU A 125 -9.45 14.80 -15.85
CA LEU A 125 -10.61 14.26 -15.13
C LEU A 125 -10.25 12.99 -14.35
N ILE A 126 -9.48 12.07 -14.96
CA ILE A 126 -9.03 10.83 -14.32
C ILE A 126 -8.10 11.15 -13.14
N VAL A 127 -7.19 12.10 -13.34
CA VAL A 127 -6.26 12.55 -12.27
C VAL A 127 -7.03 13.20 -11.12
N ALA A 128 -8.01 14.04 -11.41
CA ALA A 128 -8.87 14.64 -10.39
C ALA A 128 -9.65 13.57 -9.61
N LEU A 129 -10.20 12.58 -10.31
CA LEU A 129 -10.97 11.49 -9.70
C LEU A 129 -10.08 10.61 -8.80
N ASN A 130 -8.86 10.29 -9.24
CA ASN A 130 -7.86 9.63 -8.39
C ASN A 130 -7.56 10.47 -7.14
N GLY A 131 -7.32 11.77 -7.30
CA GLY A 131 -7.11 12.70 -6.18
C GLY A 131 -8.24 12.69 -5.16
N VAL A 132 -9.50 12.70 -5.61
CA VAL A 132 -10.68 12.58 -4.72
C VAL A 132 -10.68 11.25 -3.97
N VAL A 133 -10.36 10.13 -4.65
CA VAL A 133 -10.24 8.82 -3.99
C VAL A 133 -9.14 8.84 -2.93
N VAL A 134 -7.95 9.38 -3.24
CA VAL A 134 -6.86 9.49 -2.26
C VAL A 134 -7.31 10.29 -1.04
N VAL A 135 -7.93 11.46 -1.24
CA VAL A 135 -8.44 12.30 -0.14
C VAL A 135 -9.46 11.54 0.70
N PHE A 136 -10.37 10.80 0.07
CA PHE A 136 -11.37 10.00 0.76
C PHE A 136 -10.75 8.87 1.59
N VAL A 137 -9.79 8.14 1.03
CA VAL A 137 -9.07 7.05 1.71
C VAL A 137 -8.28 7.57 2.90
N VAL A 138 -7.51 8.64 2.72
CA VAL A 138 -6.72 9.26 3.79
C VAL A 138 -7.64 9.81 4.90
N SER A 139 -8.75 10.43 4.52
CA SER A 139 -9.75 10.93 5.47
C SER A 139 -10.39 9.80 6.27
N SER A 140 -10.72 8.67 5.63
CA SER A 140 -11.29 7.48 6.30
C SER A 140 -10.33 6.90 7.35
N LEU A 141 -9.04 6.83 7.06
CA LEU A 141 -8.03 6.36 8.02
C LEU A 141 -7.87 7.32 9.19
N ARG A 142 -7.82 8.63 8.92
CA ARG A 142 -7.78 9.65 9.96
C ARG A 142 -9.03 9.58 10.85
N LEU A 143 -10.20 9.32 10.26
CA LEU A 143 -11.45 9.18 11.00
C LEU A 143 -11.44 7.94 11.90
N LYS A 144 -10.95 6.79 11.40
CA LYS A 144 -10.76 5.58 12.22
C LYS A 144 -9.83 5.80 13.41
N THR A 145 -8.67 6.42 13.19
CA THR A 145 -7.71 6.70 14.28
C THR A 145 -8.30 7.69 15.29
N LYS A 146 -9.07 8.68 14.83
CA LYS A 146 -9.74 9.64 15.72
C LYS A 146 -10.86 8.98 16.54
N LEU A 147 -11.64 8.09 15.93
CA LEU A 147 -12.68 7.31 16.61
C LEU A 147 -12.11 6.35 17.66
N GLN A 148 -10.97 5.71 17.39
CA GLN A 148 -10.31 4.83 18.37
C GLN A 148 -9.82 5.61 19.59
N ARG A 149 -9.19 6.77 19.38
CA ARG A 149 -8.76 7.64 20.49
C ARG A 149 -9.95 8.12 21.33
N TRP A 150 -11.05 8.50 20.68
CA TRP A 150 -12.28 8.88 21.39
C TRP A 150 -12.87 7.71 22.20
N SER A 151 -12.74 6.48 21.71
CA SER A 151 -13.18 5.28 22.44
C SER A 151 -12.25 4.98 23.63
N GLU A 152 -10.93 5.14 23.49
CA GLU A 152 -9.98 4.98 24.60
C GLU A 152 -10.20 6.05 25.67
N ASP A 153 -10.43 7.30 25.27
CA ASP A 153 -10.74 8.42 26.17
C ASP A 153 -12.06 8.22 26.92
N ALA A 154 -13.06 7.60 26.28
CA ALA A 154 -14.34 7.25 26.90
C ALA A 154 -14.22 6.11 27.92
N VAL A 155 -13.32 5.15 27.70
CA VAL A 155 -13.06 4.03 28.62
C VAL A 155 -12.25 4.49 29.85
N LEU A 156 -11.23 5.34 29.67
CA LEU A 156 -10.44 5.89 30.77
C LEU A 156 -11.26 6.78 31.71
N ARG A 157 -12.29 7.46 31.19
CA ARG A 157 -13.25 8.23 32.02
C ARG A 157 -14.20 7.35 32.84
N ARG A 158 -14.38 6.09 32.47
CA ARG A 158 -15.27 5.14 33.16
C ARG A 158 -14.57 4.34 34.26
N GLY A 159 -13.25 4.17 34.19
CA GLY A 159 -12.44 3.53 35.23
C GLY A 159 -12.00 4.45 36.40
N ARG A 160 -12.43 5.71 36.39
CA ARG A 160 -12.13 6.71 37.44
C ARG A 160 -13.38 7.13 38.24
N LYS A 161 -14.35 6.22 38.38
CA LYS A 161 -15.51 6.36 39.25
C LYS A 161 -15.63 5.15 40.15
#